data_AF-D4AX78-F1
#
_entry.id   AF-D4AX78-F1
#
_cell.length_a   1.000
_cell.length_b   1.000
_cell.length_c   1.000
_cell.angle_alpha   90.00
_cell.angle_beta   90.00
_cell.angle_gamma   90.00
#
_symmetry.space_group_name_H-M   'P 1'
#
loop_
_entity.id
_entity.type
_entity.pdbx_description
1 polymer ?
#
loop_
_entity_poly.entity_id
_entity_poly.type
_entity_poly.pdbx_seq_one_letter_code
_entity_poly.pdbx_strand_id
1 'polypeptide(L)'
;MVVLLNHEPDKNTLRRIVGLMLHHPFIRRHTESSQHRLYQNFRPFALQISFFSLQKSLIKNLSYNMKIVPFVTAVCGLVAGVDASNYYTVFTSISSGLNVTLNGTTNGIEFGPGSPCRYWTRYEVAPEINDWTYYSIRARRGQVYFRYPEYRPRAIAQAASKPSLFRIEVDREGSYVVALESETGEKLAWTAERNTTAPNRNMVVSLQPYKRSRAQRFKIAEEYVNPDDC
;
A
#
# COMPACT_ATOMS: atom_id res chain seq x y z
N MET A 1 -41.53 9.56 39.90
CA MET A 1 -41.40 8.28 39.18
C MET A 1 -41.50 8.59 37.70
N VAL A 2 -40.35 8.63 37.01
CA VAL A 2 -40.26 8.88 35.57
C VAL A 2 -39.40 7.76 34.99
N VAL A 3 -40.00 6.99 34.09
CA VAL A 3 -39.36 5.87 33.39
C VAL A 3 -38.58 6.45 32.21
N LEU A 4 -37.26 6.24 32.18
CA LEU A 4 -36.41 6.51 31.02
C LEU A 4 -36.43 5.27 30.12
N LEU A 5 -37.02 5.39 28.94
CA LEU A 5 -36.89 4.39 27.86
C LEU A 5 -35.61 4.71 27.07
N ASN A 6 -34.58 3.88 27.26
CA ASN A 6 -33.43 3.81 26.36
C ASN A 6 -33.88 3.18 25.03
N HIS A 7 -33.68 3.88 23.92
CA HIS A 7 -33.85 3.30 22.58
C HIS A 7 -32.54 3.47 21.80
N GLU A 8 -31.77 2.39 21.68
CA GLU A 8 -30.63 2.31 20.74
C GLU A 8 -31.16 2.27 19.30
N PRO A 9 -30.52 2.97 18.34
CA PRO A 9 -30.90 2.88 16.93
C PRO A 9 -30.36 1.59 16.28
N ASP A 10 -31.25 0.86 15.61
CA ASP A 10 -30.99 -0.40 14.90
C ASP A 10 -29.97 -0.26 13.76
N LYS A 11 -29.08 -1.26 13.63
CA LYS A 11 -27.97 -1.36 12.65
C LYS A 11 -28.41 -1.23 11.19
N ASN A 12 -29.69 -1.42 10.90
CA ASN A 12 -30.25 -1.29 9.55
C ASN A 12 -30.40 0.17 9.08
N THR A 13 -30.49 1.13 10.00
CA THR A 13 -30.65 2.56 9.66
C THR A 13 -29.34 3.15 9.12
N LEU A 14 -28.19 2.72 9.66
CA LEU A 14 -26.86 3.13 9.21
C LEU A 14 -26.51 2.58 7.82
N ARG A 15 -26.97 1.37 7.48
CA ARG A 15 -26.77 0.79 6.13
C ARG A 15 -27.53 1.55 5.03
N ARG A 16 -28.70 2.12 5.34
CA ARG A 16 -29.48 2.93 4.37
C ARG A 16 -28.82 4.27 4.03
N ILE A 17 -28.13 4.89 4.97
CA ILE A 17 -27.47 6.20 4.73
C ILE A 17 -26.24 6.03 3.84
N VAL A 18 -25.47 4.94 4.02
CA VAL A 18 -24.29 4.65 3.18
C VAL A 18 -24.69 4.22 1.76
N GLY A 19 -25.79 3.47 1.62
CA GLY A 19 -26.32 3.04 0.31
C GLY A 19 -26.84 4.18 -0.58
N LEU A 20 -27.26 5.31 0.01
CA LEU A 20 -27.78 6.47 -0.75
C LEU A 20 -26.69 7.37 -1.34
N MET A 21 -25.42 7.24 -0.92
CA MET A 21 -24.31 8.04 -1.46
C MET A 21 -23.65 7.45 -2.72
N LEU A 22 -23.99 6.23 -3.15
CA LEU A 22 -23.30 5.54 -4.24
C LEU A 22 -24.10 5.40 -5.56
N HIS A 23 -25.30 5.97 -5.65
CA HIS A 23 -26.06 5.99 -6.90
C HIS A 23 -26.41 7.41 -7.35
N HIS A 24 -25.53 8.01 -8.15
CA HIS A 24 -25.90 9.00 -9.17
C HIS A 24 -25.12 8.71 -10.46
N PRO A 25 -25.77 8.37 -11.58
CA PRO A 25 -25.11 8.19 -12.87
C PRO A 25 -25.01 9.54 -13.58
N PHE A 26 -23.88 9.86 -14.20
CA PHE A 26 -23.85 10.97 -15.17
C PHE A 26 -23.25 10.56 -16.51
N ILE A 27 -24.01 10.97 -17.51
CA ILE A 27 -23.93 10.75 -18.95
C ILE A 27 -22.89 11.69 -19.59
N ARG A 28 -22.27 11.18 -20.65
CA ARG A 28 -21.27 11.75 -21.59
C ARG A 28 -21.73 13.04 -22.31
N ARG A 29 -20.82 14.00 -22.57
CA ARG A 29 -20.74 14.81 -23.82
C ARG A 29 -19.33 15.39 -24.03
N HIS A 30 -18.86 15.31 -25.28
CA HIS A 30 -17.63 15.93 -25.81
C HIS A 30 -17.85 17.41 -26.14
N THR A 31 -16.85 18.24 -25.85
CA THR A 31 -16.51 19.47 -26.60
C THR A 31 -15.05 19.80 -26.32
N GLU A 32 -14.26 19.95 -27.38
CA GLU A 32 -12.86 20.37 -27.35
C GLU A 32 -12.73 21.88 -27.04
N SER A 33 -11.78 22.26 -26.19
CA SER A 33 -10.78 23.32 -26.45
C SER A 33 -9.94 23.65 -25.20
N SER A 34 -8.65 23.36 -25.31
CA SER A 34 -7.54 24.27 -25.00
C SER A 34 -7.46 25.01 -23.65
N GLN A 35 -7.62 24.39 -22.48
CA GLN A 35 -7.14 25.01 -21.21
C GLN A 35 -6.78 24.06 -20.03
N HIS A 36 -6.37 22.81 -20.25
CA HIS A 36 -5.94 21.91 -19.16
C HIS A 36 -4.47 21.46 -19.23
N ARG A 37 -3.55 22.42 -19.09
CA ARG A 37 -2.34 22.20 -18.27
C ARG A 37 -2.73 22.56 -16.84
N LEU A 38 -2.53 21.62 -15.90
CA LEU A 38 -2.82 21.68 -14.44
C LEU A 38 -3.99 20.79 -13.97
N TYR A 39 -3.95 19.48 -14.29
CA TYR A 39 -4.73 18.48 -13.56
C TYR A 39 -3.90 17.19 -13.42
N GLN A 40 -2.88 17.22 -12.56
CA GLN A 40 -2.16 16.01 -12.10
C GLN A 40 -1.83 16.03 -10.61
N ASN A 41 -2.61 16.77 -9.80
CA ASN A 41 -2.50 16.73 -8.34
C ASN A 41 -3.89 16.82 -7.68
N PHE A 42 -4.75 15.82 -7.92
CA PHE A 42 -6.02 15.70 -7.20
C PHE A 42 -5.99 14.54 -6.22
N ARG A 43 -5.37 14.81 -5.06
CA ARG A 43 -5.67 14.30 -3.71
C ARG A 43 -4.66 14.98 -2.77
N PRO A 44 -4.92 16.28 -2.45
CA PRO A 44 -5.56 16.59 -1.16
C PRO A 44 -6.72 17.60 -1.23
N PHE A 45 -7.07 18.14 -2.41
CA PHE A 45 -8.06 19.24 -2.51
C PHE A 45 -9.52 18.84 -2.21
N ALA A 46 -9.89 17.57 -2.41
CA ALA A 46 -11.26 17.12 -2.10
C ALA A 46 -11.55 17.08 -0.59
N LEU A 47 -10.53 16.88 0.26
CA LEU A 47 -10.64 16.97 1.71
C LEU A 47 -10.72 18.44 2.16
N GLN A 48 -9.93 19.33 1.56
CA GLN A 48 -9.94 20.75 1.97
C GLN A 48 -11.26 21.46 1.66
N ILE A 49 -11.91 21.18 0.53
CA ILE A 49 -13.20 21.81 0.17
C ILE A 49 -14.35 21.25 1.04
N SER A 50 -14.32 19.95 1.38
CA SER A 50 -15.33 19.36 2.26
C SER A 50 -15.19 19.85 3.71
N PHE A 51 -13.96 20.08 4.20
CA PHE A 51 -13.73 20.74 5.49
C PHE A 51 -14.17 22.22 5.51
N PHE A 52 -13.85 23.00 4.47
CA PHE A 52 -14.25 24.42 4.41
C PHE A 52 -15.77 24.62 4.27
N SER A 53 -16.45 23.72 3.55
CA SER A 53 -17.90 23.77 3.39
C SER A 53 -18.65 23.29 4.64
N LEU A 54 -18.11 22.30 5.37
CA LEU A 54 -18.63 21.94 6.70
C LEU A 54 -18.44 23.09 7.71
N GLN A 55 -17.27 23.73 7.71
CA GLN A 55 -16.95 24.81 8.63
C GLN A 55 -17.86 26.03 8.43
N LYS A 56 -18.17 26.41 7.18
CA LYS A 56 -19.12 27.50 6.89
C LYS A 56 -20.58 27.16 7.23
N SER A 57 -21.01 25.90 7.06
CA SER A 57 -22.35 25.46 7.44
C SER A 57 -22.54 25.43 8.96
N LEU A 58 -21.50 24.99 9.69
CA LEU A 58 -21.50 24.94 11.16
C LEU A 58 -21.47 26.34 11.80
N ILE A 59 -20.73 27.29 11.23
CA ILE A 59 -20.64 28.65 11.79
C ILE A 59 -21.95 29.44 11.59
N LYS A 60 -22.76 29.13 10.55
CA LYS A 60 -23.99 29.87 10.27
C LYS A 60 -25.20 29.46 11.13
N ASN A 61 -25.09 28.38 11.93
CA ASN A 61 -26.19 27.89 12.77
C ASN A 61 -25.85 27.78 14.28
N LEU A 62 -24.65 28.21 14.70
CA LEU A 62 -24.28 28.27 16.11
C LEU A 62 -24.67 29.63 16.72
N SER A 63 -25.96 29.84 16.84
CA SER A 63 -26.55 30.82 17.76
C SER A 63 -27.67 30.18 18.55
N TYR A 64 -27.48 28.96 19.05
CA TYR A 64 -28.32 28.41 20.11
C TYR A 64 -27.51 27.42 20.96
N ASN A 65 -27.21 27.86 22.18
CA ASN A 65 -27.06 27.11 23.42
C ASN A 65 -26.27 25.79 23.43
N MET A 66 -25.12 25.87 24.12
CA MET A 66 -24.64 24.95 25.18
C MET A 66 -24.66 23.43 24.90
N LYS A 67 -23.45 22.83 24.96
CA LYS A 67 -23.11 21.39 25.10
C LYS A 67 -22.93 20.59 23.80
N ILE A 68 -21.87 20.86 23.03
CA ILE A 68 -21.35 19.92 22.00
C ILE A 68 -19.82 19.81 22.09
N VAL A 69 -19.29 19.56 23.28
CA VAL A 69 -17.85 19.30 23.47
C VAL A 69 -17.47 17.81 23.40
N PRO A 70 -18.32 16.79 23.67
CA PRO A 70 -17.82 15.41 23.62
C PRO A 70 -17.94 14.75 22.23
N PHE A 71 -18.62 15.37 21.25
CA PHE A 71 -18.88 14.70 19.97
C PHE A 71 -17.73 14.84 18.95
N VAL A 72 -16.93 15.90 19.03
CA VAL A 72 -15.84 16.15 18.08
C VAL A 72 -14.61 15.27 18.37
N THR A 73 -14.36 14.91 19.64
CA THR A 73 -13.28 14.00 20.03
C THR A 73 -13.54 12.54 19.61
N ALA A 74 -14.80 12.12 19.53
CA ALA A 74 -15.15 10.77 19.10
C ALA A 74 -14.88 10.53 17.59
N VAL A 75 -14.97 11.57 16.76
CA VAL A 75 -14.75 11.45 15.31
C VAL A 75 -13.26 11.49 14.96
N CYS A 76 -12.43 12.27 15.67
CA CYS A 76 -10.98 12.23 15.47
C CYS A 76 -10.35 10.91 15.97
N GLY A 77 -10.96 10.24 16.95
CA GLY A 77 -10.53 8.91 17.41
C GLY A 77 -10.91 7.77 16.46
N LEU A 78 -11.98 7.91 15.66
CA LEU A 78 -12.44 6.85 14.76
C LEU A 78 -11.67 6.77 13.43
N VAL A 79 -10.93 7.81 13.04
CA VAL A 79 -10.06 7.77 11.85
C VAL A 79 -8.67 7.20 12.18
N ALA A 80 -8.28 7.19 13.46
CA ALA A 80 -7.06 6.54 13.95
C ALA A 80 -7.23 5.02 14.21
N GLY A 81 -8.46 4.50 14.08
CA GLY A 81 -8.83 3.11 14.38
C GLY A 81 -9.14 2.25 13.16
N VAL A 82 -8.81 2.69 11.94
CA VAL A 82 -8.70 1.75 10.82
C VAL A 82 -7.36 1.07 11.01
N ASP A 83 -7.41 -0.02 11.76
CA ASP A 83 -6.31 -0.95 11.94
C ASP A 83 -5.66 -1.16 10.56
N ALA A 84 -4.39 -0.73 10.40
CA ALA A 84 -3.62 -0.88 9.17
C ALA A 84 -3.36 -2.37 8.83
N SER A 85 -4.00 -3.29 9.55
CA SER A 85 -3.82 -4.73 9.52
C SER A 85 -4.22 -5.41 8.21
N ASN A 86 -4.88 -4.71 7.28
CA ASN A 86 -5.34 -5.27 6.01
C ASN A 86 -4.80 -4.58 4.75
N TYR A 87 -3.81 -3.68 4.86
CA TYR A 87 -3.12 -3.10 3.70
C TYR A 87 -1.82 -3.86 3.41
N TYR A 88 -1.64 -4.28 2.17
CA TYR A 88 -0.49 -5.04 1.72
C TYR A 88 0.15 -4.43 0.48
N THR A 89 1.48 -4.42 0.47
CA THR A 89 2.29 -3.98 -0.66
C THR A 89 2.40 -5.10 -1.69
N VAL A 90 2.09 -4.79 -2.94
CA VAL A 90 2.28 -5.65 -4.10
C VAL A 90 3.32 -5.04 -5.02
N PHE A 91 4.34 -5.84 -5.36
CA PHE A 91 5.37 -5.46 -6.33
C PHE A 91 5.13 -6.19 -7.64
N THR A 92 4.93 -5.43 -8.72
CA THR A 92 4.77 -5.97 -10.08
C THR A 92 5.95 -5.55 -10.94
N SER A 93 6.67 -6.50 -11.54
CA SER A 93 7.76 -6.20 -12.46
C SER A 93 7.25 -5.50 -13.73
N ILE A 94 7.87 -4.40 -14.12
CA ILE A 94 7.56 -3.70 -15.39
C ILE A 94 8.02 -4.52 -16.61
N SER A 95 9.06 -5.34 -16.46
CA SER A 95 9.58 -6.14 -17.58
C SER A 95 8.72 -7.36 -17.90
N SER A 96 8.11 -8.01 -16.90
CA SER A 96 7.33 -9.24 -17.11
C SER A 96 5.84 -9.11 -16.80
N GLY A 97 5.42 -8.10 -16.03
CA GLY A 97 4.04 -7.97 -15.54
C GLY A 97 3.69 -8.94 -14.40
N LEU A 98 4.66 -9.73 -13.92
CA LEU A 98 4.46 -10.71 -12.85
C LEU A 98 4.71 -10.09 -11.47
N ASN A 99 4.13 -10.70 -10.43
CA ASN A 99 4.24 -10.22 -9.06
C ASN A 99 5.36 -10.91 -8.30
N VAL A 100 6.04 -10.17 -7.44
CA VAL A 100 6.96 -10.73 -6.45
C VAL A 100 6.17 -11.57 -5.45
N THR A 101 6.43 -12.88 -5.45
CA THR A 101 5.62 -13.89 -4.78
C THR A 101 6.50 -14.83 -3.98
N LEU A 102 6.07 -15.20 -2.78
CA LEU A 102 6.70 -16.28 -2.02
C LEU A 102 6.34 -17.65 -2.62
N ASN A 103 7.35 -18.45 -2.93
CA ASN A 103 7.19 -19.87 -3.19
C ASN A 103 7.26 -20.65 -1.87
N GLY A 104 6.11 -21.06 -1.34
CA GLY A 104 6.01 -21.76 -0.05
C GLY A 104 6.68 -23.15 -0.02
N THR A 105 7.03 -23.74 -1.17
CA THR A 105 7.74 -25.02 -1.23
C THR A 105 9.25 -24.85 -1.10
N THR A 106 9.82 -23.85 -1.77
CA THR A 106 11.28 -23.63 -1.82
C THR A 106 11.77 -22.54 -0.86
N ASN A 107 10.85 -21.79 -0.24
CA ASN A 107 11.11 -20.49 0.40
C ASN A 107 11.77 -19.48 -0.55
N GLY A 108 11.74 -19.71 -1.86
CA GLY A 108 12.23 -18.79 -2.87
C GLY A 108 11.31 -17.59 -3.00
N ILE A 109 11.87 -16.40 -3.25
CA ILE A 109 11.08 -15.25 -3.65
C ILE A 109 11.22 -15.08 -5.16
N GLU A 110 10.12 -15.33 -5.84
CA GLU A 110 10.06 -15.56 -7.28
C GLU A 110 9.02 -14.63 -7.91
N PHE A 111 8.89 -14.67 -9.24
CA PHE A 111 7.83 -13.99 -9.95
C PHE A 111 6.72 -14.96 -10.34
N GLY A 112 5.50 -14.71 -9.88
CA GLY A 112 4.33 -15.54 -10.11
C GLY A 112 3.12 -14.77 -10.63
N PRO A 113 2.18 -15.44 -11.33
CA PRO A 113 0.86 -14.91 -11.59
C PRO A 113 0.06 -14.84 -10.27
N GLY A 114 -0.86 -13.88 -10.16
CA GLY A 114 -1.55 -13.49 -8.92
C GLY A 114 -1.92 -14.63 -7.97
N SER A 115 -1.15 -14.73 -6.87
CA SER A 115 -1.30 -15.66 -5.75
C SER A 115 -1.49 -14.85 -4.46
N PRO A 116 -2.16 -15.37 -3.41
CA PRO A 116 -2.14 -14.78 -2.07
C PRO A 116 -0.71 -14.48 -1.57
N CYS A 117 0.26 -15.24 -2.06
CA CYS A 117 1.67 -15.08 -1.72
C CYS A 117 2.40 -13.88 -2.30
N ARG A 118 1.67 -12.94 -2.89
CA ARG A 118 2.20 -11.66 -3.40
C ARG A 118 2.02 -10.49 -2.43
N TYR A 119 1.27 -10.69 -1.34
CA TYR A 119 0.89 -9.63 -0.42
C TYR A 119 1.94 -9.49 0.68
N TRP A 120 2.76 -8.46 0.59
CA TRP A 120 3.84 -8.20 1.54
C TRP A 120 3.42 -7.11 2.53
N THR A 121 3.54 -7.38 3.82
CA THR A 121 3.41 -6.33 4.84
C THR A 121 4.69 -5.51 4.86
N ARG A 122 4.57 -4.20 4.64
CA ARG A 122 5.66 -3.23 4.72
C ARG A 122 5.82 -2.71 6.14
N TYR A 123 7.06 -2.55 6.56
CA TYR A 123 7.43 -1.89 7.80
C TYR A 123 8.48 -0.83 7.53
N GLU A 124 8.34 0.33 8.17
CA GLU A 124 9.28 1.43 8.07
C GLU A 124 10.22 1.41 9.29
N VAL A 125 11.50 1.64 9.05
CA VAL A 125 12.52 1.66 10.10
C VAL A 125 12.92 3.11 10.34
N ALA A 126 12.59 3.64 11.52
CA ALA A 126 12.98 4.97 11.95
C ALA A 126 12.77 6.05 10.85
N PRO A 127 11.53 6.29 10.41
CA PRO A 127 11.21 7.14 9.24
C PRO A 127 11.71 8.59 9.35
N GLU A 128 11.98 9.05 10.57
CA GLU A 128 12.55 10.36 10.90
C GLU A 128 14.07 10.44 10.62
N ILE A 129 14.75 9.29 10.52
CA ILE A 129 16.22 9.19 10.43
C ILE A 129 16.65 8.67 9.06
N ASN A 130 15.97 7.64 8.56
CA ASN A 130 16.23 7.08 7.24
C ASN A 130 14.93 6.57 6.62
N ASP A 131 14.97 6.34 5.31
CA ASP A 131 13.86 5.85 4.50
C ASP A 131 13.91 4.32 4.32
N TRP A 132 14.47 3.59 5.29
CA TRP A 132 14.59 2.15 5.19
C TRP A 132 13.27 1.45 5.47
N THR A 133 13.03 0.42 4.68
CA THR A 133 11.83 -0.42 4.75
C THR A 133 12.22 -1.89 4.74
N TYR A 134 11.41 -2.72 5.37
CA TYR A 134 11.49 -4.17 5.21
C TYR A 134 10.11 -4.77 4.98
N TYR A 135 10.09 -5.98 4.45
CA TYR A 135 8.89 -6.66 4.02
C TYR A 135 8.78 -8.02 4.68
N SER A 136 7.58 -8.35 5.14
CA SER A 136 7.25 -9.66 5.65
C SER A 136 6.04 -10.24 4.94
N ILE A 137 5.86 -11.54 5.05
CA ILE A 137 4.66 -12.23 4.61
C ILE A 137 4.29 -13.30 5.62
N ARG A 138 3.00 -13.53 5.80
CA ARG A 138 2.48 -14.58 6.66
C ARG A 138 2.45 -15.90 5.88
N ALA A 139 3.21 -16.87 6.36
CA ALA A 139 3.25 -18.23 5.81
C ALA A 139 2.71 -19.25 6.83
N ARG A 140 2.48 -20.51 6.41
CA ARG A 140 1.86 -21.57 7.24
C ARG A 140 2.64 -21.85 8.50
N ARG A 141 3.96 -21.62 8.44
CA ARG A 141 4.91 -21.83 9.54
C ARG A 141 5.12 -20.58 10.40
N GLY A 142 4.39 -19.51 10.11
CA GLY A 142 4.51 -18.20 10.76
C GLY A 142 5.01 -17.12 9.80
N GLN A 143 5.27 -15.95 10.37
CA GLN A 143 5.76 -14.79 9.64
C GLN A 143 7.21 -15.01 9.19
N VAL A 144 7.47 -14.71 7.91
CA VAL A 144 8.81 -14.75 7.31
C VAL A 144 9.09 -13.44 6.58
N TYR A 145 10.37 -13.13 6.36
CA TYR A 145 10.82 -11.85 5.84
C TYR A 145 11.51 -11.98 4.48
N PHE A 146 11.36 -10.95 3.65
CA PHE A 146 12.12 -10.82 2.42
C PHE A 146 13.60 -10.61 2.76
N ARG A 147 14.46 -11.51 2.28
CA ARG A 147 15.88 -11.55 2.64
C ARG A 147 16.77 -11.88 1.44
N TYR A 148 17.93 -11.21 1.38
CA TYR A 148 19.09 -11.70 0.62
C TYR A 148 20.14 -12.20 1.61
N PRO A 149 20.54 -13.49 1.61
CA PRO A 149 21.50 -13.99 2.59
C PRO A 149 22.86 -13.27 2.53
N GLU A 150 23.24 -12.77 1.36
CA GLU A 150 24.47 -12.01 1.11
C GLU A 150 24.14 -10.76 0.28
N TYR A 151 24.80 -9.63 0.55
CA TYR A 151 24.54 -8.36 -0.17
C TYR A 151 25.55 -8.16 -1.30
N ARG A 152 25.45 -9.00 -2.33
CA ARG A 152 26.33 -8.96 -3.50
C ARG A 152 25.58 -9.15 -4.82
N PRO A 153 26.16 -8.75 -5.96
CA PRO A 153 25.58 -9.03 -7.27
C PRO A 153 25.25 -10.51 -7.45
N ARG A 154 24.13 -10.77 -8.13
CA ARG A 154 23.52 -12.09 -8.41
C ARG A 154 22.99 -12.84 -7.19
N ALA A 155 23.04 -12.28 -5.98
CA ALA A 155 22.34 -12.89 -4.84
C ALA A 155 20.84 -12.96 -5.13
N ILE A 156 20.22 -14.10 -4.82
CA ILE A 156 18.79 -14.37 -5.08
C ILE A 156 18.02 -14.21 -3.77
N ALA A 157 16.84 -13.61 -3.86
CA ALA A 157 15.95 -13.39 -2.73
C ALA A 157 15.32 -14.70 -2.23
N GLN A 158 15.19 -14.80 -0.92
CA GLN A 158 14.55 -15.91 -0.23
C GLN A 158 13.78 -15.39 1.00
N ALA A 159 12.86 -16.21 1.51
CA ALA A 159 12.21 -15.96 2.79
C ALA A 159 13.07 -16.50 3.95
N ALA A 160 13.21 -15.70 5.00
CA ALA A 160 13.98 -16.08 6.20
C ALA A 160 13.39 -15.48 7.48
N SER A 161 13.95 -15.82 8.64
CA SER A 161 13.54 -15.28 9.95
C SER A 161 14.05 -13.86 10.23
N LYS A 162 14.96 -13.34 9.41
CA LYS A 162 15.53 -11.99 9.54
C LYS A 162 15.31 -11.20 8.25
N PRO A 163 14.93 -9.91 8.32
CA PRO A 163 14.71 -9.08 7.15
C PRO A 163 16.01 -8.59 6.50
N SER A 164 15.92 -8.29 5.21
CA SER A 164 16.80 -7.30 4.57
C SER A 164 16.14 -5.92 4.61
N LEU A 165 16.96 -4.87 4.68
CA LEU A 165 16.52 -3.48 4.64
C LEU A 165 16.69 -2.93 3.23
N PHE A 166 15.72 -2.14 2.79
CA PHE A 166 15.66 -1.59 1.44
C PHE A 166 15.28 -0.12 1.46
N ARG A 167 15.75 0.61 0.45
CA ARG A 167 15.25 1.93 0.06
C ARG A 167 14.37 1.80 -1.18
N ILE A 168 13.29 2.57 -1.22
CA ILE A 168 12.42 2.65 -2.40
C ILE A 168 12.65 4.00 -3.07
N GLU A 169 13.05 3.96 -4.33
CA GLU A 169 13.26 5.17 -5.11
C GLU A 169 12.21 5.29 -6.20
N VAL A 170 11.61 6.47 -6.30
CA VAL A 170 10.73 6.82 -7.42
C VAL A 170 11.58 6.93 -8.69
N ASP A 171 11.12 6.27 -9.75
CA ASP A 171 11.66 6.39 -11.10
C ASP A 171 10.62 7.04 -12.04
N ARG A 172 10.75 6.90 -13.36
CA ARG A 172 9.86 7.55 -14.33
C ARG A 172 8.50 6.84 -14.38
N GLU A 173 7.48 7.59 -14.79
CA GLU A 173 6.15 7.05 -15.14
C GLU A 173 5.47 6.26 -14.00
N GLY A 174 5.71 6.65 -12.74
CA GLY A 174 5.12 5.98 -11.58
C GLY A 174 5.68 4.58 -11.32
N SER A 175 6.88 4.30 -11.83
CA SER A 175 7.65 3.11 -11.47
C SER A 175 8.64 3.39 -10.35
N TYR A 176 9.14 2.33 -9.72
CA TYR A 176 10.00 2.38 -8.56
C TYR A 176 11.17 1.42 -8.72
N VAL A 177 12.29 1.75 -8.08
CA VAL A 177 13.46 0.86 -7.93
C VAL A 177 13.64 0.55 -6.45
N VAL A 178 13.73 -0.73 -6.11
CA VAL A 178 13.99 -1.19 -4.74
C VAL A 178 15.49 -1.49 -4.62
N ALA A 179 16.18 -0.77 -3.74
CA ALA A 179 17.64 -0.79 -3.64
C ALA A 179 18.14 -1.08 -2.22
N LEU A 180 19.38 -1.53 -2.13
CA LEU A 180 20.14 -1.66 -0.89
C LEU A 180 21.62 -1.40 -1.16
N GLU A 181 22.41 -1.24 -0.09
CA GLU A 181 23.87 -1.12 -0.18
C GLU A 181 24.52 -2.49 0.05
N SER A 182 25.49 -2.84 -0.79
CA SER A 182 26.30 -4.04 -0.66
C SER A 182 27.19 -3.98 0.58
N GLU A 183 27.82 -5.11 0.93
CA GLU A 183 28.86 -5.15 1.97
C GLU A 183 30.06 -4.24 1.65
N THR A 184 30.29 -3.93 0.37
CA THR A 184 31.35 -3.05 -0.11
C THR A 184 30.88 -1.61 -0.35
N GLY A 185 29.64 -1.27 0.00
CA GLY A 185 29.04 0.06 -0.22
C GLY A 185 28.54 0.33 -1.64
N GLU A 186 28.60 -0.67 -2.54
CA GLU A 186 28.01 -0.57 -3.87
C GLU A 186 26.48 -0.60 -3.78
N LYS A 187 25.80 0.30 -4.49
CA LYS A 187 24.34 0.29 -4.56
C LYS A 187 23.86 -0.83 -5.48
N LEU A 188 23.07 -1.74 -4.93
CA LEU A 188 22.44 -2.85 -5.64
C LEU A 188 20.93 -2.64 -5.70
N ALA A 189 20.29 -3.18 -6.74
CA ALA A 189 18.85 -3.10 -6.95
C ALA A 189 18.24 -4.47 -7.21
N TRP A 190 17.00 -4.65 -6.75
CA TRP A 190 16.17 -5.78 -7.15
C TRP A 190 16.03 -5.80 -8.66
N THR A 191 16.25 -6.96 -9.25
CA THR A 191 16.24 -7.17 -10.69
C THR A 191 15.46 -8.43 -11.00
N ALA A 192 14.52 -8.33 -11.93
CA ALA A 192 13.73 -9.45 -12.40
C ALA A 192 14.52 -10.23 -13.46
N GLU A 193 14.96 -11.44 -13.13
CA GLU A 193 15.79 -12.26 -14.01
C GLU A 193 15.30 -13.69 -14.09
N ARG A 194 15.59 -14.37 -15.21
CA ARG A 194 15.36 -15.81 -15.33
C ARG A 194 16.48 -16.53 -14.59
N ASN A 195 16.12 -17.39 -13.65
CA ASN A 195 17.07 -18.27 -13.00
C ASN A 195 17.55 -19.32 -14.03
N THR A 196 18.83 -19.29 -14.39
CA THR A 196 19.40 -20.22 -15.38
C THR A 196 19.93 -21.50 -14.76
N THR A 197 20.06 -21.56 -13.43
CA THR A 197 20.60 -22.72 -12.70
C THR A 197 19.50 -23.62 -12.15
N ALA A 198 18.29 -23.11 -11.93
CA ALA A 198 17.17 -23.92 -11.48
C ALA A 198 16.54 -24.73 -12.64
N PRO A 199 16.14 -26.01 -12.41
CA PRO A 199 15.56 -26.87 -13.45
C PRO A 199 14.31 -26.29 -14.12
N ASN A 200 13.49 -25.57 -13.35
CA ASN A 200 12.24 -24.96 -13.79
C ASN A 200 12.44 -23.60 -14.50
N ARG A 201 13.66 -23.05 -14.46
CA ARG A 201 14.03 -21.74 -15.01
C ARG A 201 13.07 -20.61 -14.64
N ASN A 202 12.62 -20.62 -13.38
CA ASN A 202 11.69 -19.64 -12.85
C ASN A 202 12.29 -18.23 -12.89
N MET A 203 11.42 -17.21 -12.93
CA MET A 203 11.87 -15.84 -12.73
C MET A 203 12.07 -15.56 -11.24
N VAL A 204 13.19 -14.96 -10.88
CA VAL A 204 13.60 -14.69 -9.50
C VAL A 204 13.91 -13.22 -9.31
N VAL A 205 13.84 -12.76 -8.06
CA VAL A 205 14.33 -11.43 -7.68
C VAL A 205 15.80 -11.57 -7.30
N SER A 206 16.70 -11.01 -8.10
CA SER A 206 18.14 -10.99 -7.84
C SER A 206 18.62 -9.58 -7.52
N LEU A 207 19.78 -9.47 -6.86
CA LEU A 207 20.50 -8.21 -6.75
C LEU A 207 21.40 -8.01 -7.96
N GLN A 208 21.35 -6.84 -8.59
CA GLN A 208 22.31 -6.44 -9.62
C GLN A 208 22.78 -5.01 -9.36
N PRO A 209 23.93 -4.60 -9.93
CA PRO A 209 24.37 -3.21 -9.87
C PRO A 209 23.27 -2.25 -10.29
N TYR A 210 23.08 -1.19 -9.51
CA TYR A 210 22.02 -0.22 -9.72
C TYR A 210 22.19 0.51 -11.06
N LYS A 211 21.24 0.31 -11.99
CA LYS A 211 21.28 0.90 -13.35
C LYS A 211 19.93 1.45 -13.81
N ARG A 212 18.87 1.35 -13.00
CA ARG A 212 17.48 1.70 -13.35
C ARG A 212 17.01 1.07 -14.66
N SER A 213 17.45 -0.16 -14.93
CA SER A 213 17.05 -0.88 -16.14
C SER A 213 15.56 -1.25 -16.07
N ARG A 214 14.94 -1.61 -17.20
CA ARG A 214 13.54 -2.05 -17.21
C ARG A 214 13.28 -3.25 -16.28
N ALA A 215 14.27 -4.13 -16.12
CA ALA A 215 14.20 -5.28 -15.21
C ALA A 215 14.31 -4.89 -13.73
N GLN A 216 14.79 -3.68 -13.42
CA GLN A 216 14.90 -3.12 -12.06
C GLN A 216 13.70 -2.24 -11.68
N ARG A 217 12.74 -2.06 -12.58
CA ARG A 217 11.58 -1.20 -12.37
C ARG A 217 10.35 -2.02 -11.97
N PHE A 218 9.66 -1.53 -10.97
CA PHE A 218 8.48 -2.15 -10.39
C PHE A 218 7.34 -1.14 -10.32
N LYS A 219 6.10 -1.61 -10.50
CA LYS A 219 4.94 -0.92 -9.94
C LYS A 219 4.81 -1.37 -8.49
N ILE A 220 4.51 -0.41 -7.62
CA ILE A 220 4.20 -0.67 -6.22
C ILE A 220 2.77 -0.21 -5.99
N ALA A 221 1.93 -1.10 -5.50
CA ALA A 221 0.55 -0.81 -5.15
C ALA A 221 0.28 -1.26 -3.70
N GLU A 222 -0.57 -0.50 -3.02
CA GLU A 222 -1.14 -0.89 -1.73
C GLU A 222 -2.55 -1.41 -1.97
N GLU A 223 -2.79 -2.67 -1.59
CA GLU A 223 -4.07 -3.36 -1.78
C GLU A 223 -4.70 -3.67 -0.43
N TYR A 224 -5.99 -3.36 -0.28
CA TYR A 224 -6.77 -3.74 0.90
C TYR A 224 -7.37 -5.13 0.68
N VAL A 225 -6.90 -6.13 1.42
CA VAL A 225 -7.35 -7.52 1.31
C VAL A 225 -7.19 -8.24 2.65
N ASN A 226 -7.96 -9.30 2.87
CA ASN A 226 -7.69 -10.28 3.92
C ASN A 226 -7.17 -11.55 3.23
N PRO A 227 -5.84 -11.68 3.06
CA PRO A 227 -5.29 -12.75 2.25
C PRO A 227 -5.29 -14.06 3.06
N ASP A 228 -5.54 -15.17 2.36
CA ASP A 228 -5.22 -16.49 2.91
C ASP A 228 -3.72 -16.60 3.18
N ASP A 229 -3.35 -17.40 4.18
CA ASP A 229 -1.95 -17.72 4.46
C ASP A 229 -1.30 -18.33 3.20
N CYS A 230 -0.04 -17.95 2.95
CA CYS A 230 0.87 -18.79 2.18
C CYS A 230 1.10 -20.10 2.93
#